data_AF-A0AAN8X0K8-F1
#
_entry.id   AF-A0AAN8X0K8-F1
#
_cell.length_a   1.000
_cell.length_b   1.000
_cell.length_c   1.000
_cell.angle_alpha   90.00
_cell.angle_beta   90.00
_cell.angle_gamma   90.00
#
_symmetry.space_group_name_H-M   'P 1'
#
loop_
_entity.id
_entity.type
_entity.pdbx_description
1 polymer ?
#
loop_
_entity_poly.entity_id
_entity_poly.type
_entity_poly.pdbx_seq_one_letter_code
_entity_poly.pdbx_strand_id
1 'polypeptide(L)'
;WERPHGERNIVRASTPVRPAAIHYNLPHDIDYYPYSKFTNVYFKSHLWGMKREPIKTPFLSKSRDADYSDSLAVFKLILRFMNDHTLSGSREIVLGNYITHK
;
A
#
# COMPACT_ATOMS: atom_id res chain seq x y z
N TRP A 1 2.52 -38.42 -16.16
CA TRP A 1 1.54 -37.49 -15.55
C TRP A 1 0.96 -36.66 -16.68
N GLU A 2 -0.25 -36.97 -17.15
CA GLU A 2 -0.95 -36.17 -18.17
C GLU A 2 -1.74 -35.06 -17.48
N ARG A 3 -1.79 -33.87 -18.08
CA ARG A 3 -2.50 -32.72 -17.51
C ARG A 3 -4.02 -32.98 -17.62
N PRO A 4 -4.82 -32.92 -16.54
CA PRO A 4 -6.25 -33.28 -16.58
C PRO A 4 -7.13 -32.27 -17.32
N HIS A 5 -6.57 -31.14 -17.76
CA HIS A 5 -7.29 -30.04 -18.38
C HIS A 5 -6.82 -29.86 -19.82
N GLY A 6 -7.34 -30.70 -20.72
CA GLY A 6 -7.29 -30.45 -22.15
C GLY A 6 -8.41 -29.48 -22.56
N GLU A 7 -8.19 -28.69 -23.62
CA GLU A 7 -9.11 -27.67 -24.15
C GLU A 7 -10.49 -28.21 -24.60
N ARG A 8 -10.74 -29.51 -24.44
CA ARG A 8 -11.95 -30.23 -24.86
C ARG A 8 -13.27 -29.65 -24.33
N ASN A 9 -13.23 -28.84 -23.27
CA ASN A 9 -14.41 -28.22 -22.66
C ASN A 9 -14.43 -26.69 -22.77
N ILE A 10 -13.56 -26.09 -23.59
CA ILE A 10 -13.53 -24.64 -23.78
C ILE A 10 -14.50 -24.29 -24.92
N VAL A 11 -15.67 -23.77 -24.56
CA VAL A 11 -16.65 -23.28 -25.53
C VAL A 11 -16.56 -21.76 -25.59
N ARG A 12 -16.45 -21.20 -26.79
CA ARG A 12 -16.49 -19.74 -27.00
C ARG A 12 -17.87 -19.22 -26.58
N ALA A 13 -17.92 -18.30 -25.62
CA ALA A 13 -19.17 -17.65 -25.23
C ALA A 13 -19.78 -16.94 -26.46
N SER A 14 -21.04 -17.29 -26.79
CA SER A 14 -21.78 -16.73 -27.94
C SER A 14 -22.34 -15.34 -27.65
N THR A 15 -22.40 -14.94 -26.38
CA THR A 15 -22.85 -13.63 -25.93
C THR A 15 -21.69 -12.82 -25.36
N PRO A 16 -21.63 -11.49 -25.61
CA PRO A 16 -20.70 -10.62 -24.92
C PRO A 16 -20.96 -10.72 -23.41
N VAL A 17 -19.95 -11.12 -22.64
CA VAL A 17 -20.00 -11.04 -21.17
C VAL A 17 -20.06 -9.56 -20.84
N ARG A 18 -21.26 -9.05 -20.54
CA ARG A 18 -21.40 -7.70 -20.02
C ARG A 18 -20.68 -7.64 -18.67
N PRO A 19 -19.75 -6.70 -18.46
CA PRO A 19 -19.21 -6.47 -17.14
C PRO A 19 -20.37 -6.26 -16.17
N ALA A 20 -20.40 -7.00 -15.07
CA ALA A 20 -21.36 -6.74 -14.02
C ALA A 20 -21.20 -5.27 -13.58
N ALA A 21 -22.30 -4.54 -13.43
CA ALA A 21 -22.25 -3.21 -12.85
C ALA A 21 -21.77 -3.36 -11.40
N ILE A 22 -20.51 -2.99 -11.16
CA ILE A 22 -19.96 -2.98 -9.80
C ILE A 22 -20.52 -1.74 -9.11
N HIS A 23 -21.40 -1.95 -8.15
CA HIS A 23 -21.88 -0.90 -7.26
C HIS A 23 -20.89 -0.73 -6.11
N TYR A 24 -20.20 0.40 -6.07
CA TYR A 24 -19.30 0.75 -4.97
C TYR A 24 -20.11 1.43 -3.86
N ASN A 25 -20.50 0.67 -2.85
CA ASN A 25 -21.07 1.21 -1.63
C ASN A 25 -20.01 1.22 -0.54
N LEU A 26 -20.00 2.26 0.29
CA LEU A 26 -19.18 2.28 1.50
C LEU A 26 -19.66 1.19 2.47
N PRO A 27 -18.75 0.55 3.22
CA PRO A 27 -19.12 -0.29 4.33
C PRO A 27 -19.99 0.48 5.34
N HIS A 28 -20.97 -0.21 5.94
CA HIS A 28 -21.90 0.40 6.90
C HIS A 28 -21.22 0.96 8.16
N ASP A 29 -19.97 0.56 8.42
CA ASP A 29 -19.17 0.89 9.59
C ASP A 29 -18.01 1.86 9.30
N ILE A 30 -18.02 2.54 8.15
CA ILE A 30 -16.93 3.45 7.74
C ILE A 30 -16.56 4.50 8.82
N ASP A 31 -17.54 4.95 9.60
CA ASP A 31 -17.36 5.97 10.63
C ASP A 31 -17.00 5.39 12.03
N TYR A 32 -17.00 4.06 12.20
CA TYR A 32 -16.84 3.44 13.52
C TYR A 32 -15.37 3.40 13.97
N TYR A 33 -14.44 3.43 13.03
CA TYR A 33 -13.00 3.32 13.28
C TYR A 33 -12.20 4.47 12.64
N PRO A 34 -12.47 5.73 13.03
CA PRO A 34 -11.78 6.86 12.45
C PRO A 34 -10.29 6.79 12.75
N TYR A 35 -9.46 6.98 11.73
CA TYR A 35 -8.00 6.93 11.86
C TYR A 35 -7.48 7.92 12.91
N SER A 36 -8.14 9.07 13.07
CA SER A 36 -7.83 10.08 14.09
C SER A 36 -7.82 9.53 15.52
N LYS A 37 -8.65 8.52 15.83
CA LYS A 37 -8.66 7.87 17.15
C LYS A 37 -7.38 7.09 17.40
N PHE A 38 -6.93 6.32 16.39
CA PHE A 38 -5.68 5.56 16.47
C PHE A 38 -4.49 6.51 16.64
N THR A 39 -4.45 7.57 15.85
CA THR A 39 -3.32 8.48 15.83
C THR A 39 -3.18 9.29 17.12
N ASN A 40 -4.29 9.75 17.69
CA ASN A 40 -4.27 10.49 18.96
C ASN A 40 -3.72 9.67 20.14
N VAL A 41 -3.84 8.33 20.08
CA VAL A 41 -3.35 7.43 21.13
C VAL A 41 -1.89 7.07 20.92
N TYR A 42 -1.48 6.75 19.69
CA TYR A 42 -0.20 6.10 19.44
C TYR A 42 0.89 7.01 18.84
N PHE A 43 0.51 8.14 18.23
CA PHE A 43 1.48 9.03 17.59
C PHE A 43 1.87 10.16 18.53
N LYS A 44 3.17 10.40 18.66
CA LYS A 44 3.69 11.53 19.43
C LYS A 44 3.51 12.83 18.63
N SER A 45 2.40 13.54 18.87
CA SER A 45 2.13 14.93 18.46
C SER A 45 2.71 15.33 17.09
N HIS A 46 2.23 14.67 16.03
CA HIS A 46 2.56 15.06 14.66
C HIS A 46 1.41 15.90 14.09
N LEU A 47 1.74 17.06 13.53
CA LEU A 47 0.84 17.77 12.61
C LEU A 47 0.52 16.82 11.45
N TRP A 48 -0.75 16.42 11.38
CA TRP A 48 -1.29 15.55 10.35
C TRP A 48 -1.38 16.30 9.02
N GLY A 49 -0.97 15.63 7.95
CA GLY A 49 -0.96 16.18 6.60
C GLY A 49 0.12 15.55 5.73
N MET A 50 0.10 15.87 4.44
CA MET A 50 1.17 15.46 3.53
C MET A 50 2.48 16.11 3.98
N LYS A 51 3.49 15.30 4.29
CA LYS A 51 4.86 15.76 4.51
C LYS A 51 5.70 15.48 3.27
N ARG A 52 6.35 16.53 2.75
CA ARG A 52 7.36 16.41 1.70
C ARG A 52 8.78 16.32 2.26
N GLU A 53 8.94 16.63 3.54
CA GLU A 53 10.22 16.60 4.25
C GLU A 53 10.42 15.27 4.99
N PRO A 54 11.68 14.78 5.13
CA PRO A 54 11.99 13.61 5.94
C PRO A 54 11.53 13.77 7.39
N ILE A 55 11.00 12.68 7.97
CA ILE A 55 10.71 12.62 9.41
C ILE A 55 12.00 12.48 10.21
N LYS A 56 12.01 13.09 11.41
CA LYS A 56 13.14 13.02 12.35
C LYS A 56 12.97 11.93 13.41
N THR A 57 11.73 11.53 13.66
CA THR A 57 11.37 10.49 14.62
C THR A 57 10.35 9.54 13.98
N PRO A 58 10.37 8.23 14.29
CA PRO A 58 9.34 7.31 13.86
C PRO A 58 7.97 7.75 14.36
N PHE A 59 6.96 7.50 13.55
CA PHE A 59 5.57 7.79 13.88
C PHE A 59 5.05 7.02 15.10
N LEU A 60 5.42 5.74 15.18
CA LEU A 60 5.10 4.84 16.29
C LEU A 60 6.33 4.62 17.15
N SER A 61 6.13 4.43 18.45
CA SER A 61 7.21 4.07 19.35
C SER A 61 7.88 2.76 18.91
N LYS A 62 9.21 2.73 18.90
CA LYS A 62 10.01 1.55 18.56
C LYS A 62 10.81 1.13 19.79
N SER A 63 10.87 -0.17 20.04
CA SER A 63 11.61 -0.75 21.16
C SER A 63 13.09 -1.00 20.83
N ARG A 64 13.43 -1.12 19.55
CA ARG A 64 14.79 -1.39 19.08
C ARG A 64 15.30 -0.20 18.26
N ASP A 65 16.57 0.14 18.44
CA ASP A 65 17.24 1.20 17.67
C ASP A 65 17.30 0.90 16.17
N ALA A 66 17.43 -0.39 15.82
CA ALA A 66 17.35 -0.85 14.43
C ALA A 66 16.01 -0.44 13.79
N ASP A 67 14.89 -0.79 14.42
CA ASP A 67 13.54 -0.45 13.94
C ASP A 67 13.31 1.06 13.90
N TYR A 68 13.93 1.80 14.82
CA TYR A 68 13.91 3.27 14.80
C TYR A 68 14.57 3.80 13.53
N SER A 69 15.83 3.39 13.27
CA SER A 69 16.59 3.82 12.10
C SER A 69 15.94 3.38 10.78
N ASP A 70 15.39 2.17 10.75
CA ASP A 70 14.67 1.61 9.60
C ASP A 70 13.41 2.38 9.28
N SER A 71 12.66 2.81 10.30
CA SER A 71 11.46 3.63 10.09
C SER A 71 11.79 4.94 9.37
N LEU A 72 12.90 5.59 9.73
CA LEU A 72 13.35 6.81 9.06
C LEU A 72 13.84 6.53 7.63
N ALA A 73 14.51 5.40 7.42
CA ALA A 73 14.98 4.97 6.11
C ALA A 73 13.82 4.69 5.17
N VAL A 74 12.83 3.90 5.61
CA VAL A 74 11.63 3.57 4.82
C VAL A 74 10.86 4.84 4.47
N PHE A 75 10.70 5.79 5.40
CA PHE A 75 10.03 7.05 5.07
C PHE A 75 10.75 7.85 3.98
N LYS A 76 12.10 7.89 3.99
CA LYS A 76 12.87 8.50 2.91
C LYS A 76 12.66 7.80 1.56
N LEU A 77 12.52 6.47 1.57
CA LEU A 77 12.20 5.72 0.35
C LEU A 77 10.80 6.01 -0.16
N ILE A 78 9.81 6.17 0.73
CA ILE A 78 8.45 6.62 0.36
C ILE A 78 8.51 8.01 -0.27
N LEU A 79 9.25 8.96 0.34
CA LEU A 79 9.45 10.29 -0.26
C LEU A 79 10.09 10.21 -1.64
N ARG A 80 11.10 9.35 -1.82
CA ARG A 80 11.70 9.12 -3.14
C ARG A 80 10.69 8.56 -4.13
N PHE A 81 9.95 7.52 -3.73
CA PHE A 81 8.93 6.88 -4.56
C PHE A 81 7.87 7.87 -5.05
N MET A 82 7.46 8.81 -4.18
CA MET A 82 6.45 9.81 -4.51
C MET A 82 6.96 10.98 -5.38
N ASN A 83 8.25 11.34 -5.30
CA ASN A 83 8.76 12.60 -5.86
C ASN A 83 9.86 12.45 -6.93
N ASP A 84 10.47 11.28 -7.08
CA ASP A 84 11.53 11.04 -8.08
C ASP A 84 10.90 10.76 -9.45
N HIS A 85 10.77 11.79 -10.29
CA HIS A 85 10.23 11.65 -11.65
C HIS A 85 11.06 10.75 -12.58
N THR A 86 12.29 10.41 -12.20
CA THR A 86 13.13 9.48 -12.95
C THR A 86 12.85 8.02 -12.58
N LEU A 87 12.13 7.78 -11.48
CA LEU A 87 11.77 6.46 -11.01
C LEU A 87 10.57 5.93 -11.81
N SER A 88 10.85 5.13 -12.84
CA SER A 88 9.83 4.54 -13.70
C SER A 88 10.17 3.11 -14.09
N GLY A 89 9.14 2.36 -14.53
CA GLY A 89 9.26 0.99 -15.00
C GLY A 89 9.79 0.05 -13.90
N SER A 90 10.78 -0.79 -14.24
CA SER A 90 11.31 -1.78 -13.30
C SER A 90 11.89 -1.17 -12.01
N ARG A 91 12.43 0.06 -12.06
CA ARG A 91 13.00 0.71 -10.87
C ARG A 91 11.94 1.10 -9.85
N GLU A 92 10.81 1.59 -10.33
CA GLU A 92 9.65 1.91 -9.50
C GLU A 92 9.11 0.65 -8.81
N ILE A 93 8.95 -0.44 -9.55
CA ILE A 93 8.51 -1.74 -9.02
C ILE A 93 9.47 -2.26 -7.95
N VAL A 94 10.78 -2.24 -8.21
CA VAL A 94 11.78 -2.71 -7.26
C VAL A 94 11.76 -1.87 -5.98
N LEU A 95 11.66 -0.55 -6.08
CA LEU A 95 11.61 0.32 -4.90
C LEU A 95 10.31 0.09 -4.11
N GLY A 96 9.16 -0.01 -4.78
CA GLY A 96 7.88 -0.29 -4.15
C GLY A 96 7.89 -1.63 -3.41
N ASN A 97 8.43 -2.67 -4.05
CA ASN A 97 8.59 -3.98 -3.42
C ASN A 97 9.53 -3.93 -2.21
N TYR A 98 10.62 -3.17 -2.30
CA TYR A 98 11.53 -3.02 -1.16
C TYR A 98 10.83 -2.34 0.03
N ILE A 99 10.03 -1.30 -0.20
CA ILE A 99 9.27 -0.62 0.85
C ILE A 99 8.28 -1.58 1.55
N THR A 100 7.67 -2.51 0.82
CA THR A 100 6.65 -3.43 1.37
C THR A 100 7.22 -4.67 2.05
N HIS A 101 8.42 -5.11 1.69
CA HIS A 101 9.04 -6.34 2.21
C HIS A 101 10.12 -6.11 3.27
N LYS A 102 10.38 -4.85 3.65
CA LYS A 102 11.38 -4.47 4.67
C LYS A 102 10.89 -4.76 6.08
#